data_AF-A0A957TSV3-F1
#
_entry.id   AF-A0A957TSV3-F1
#
_cell.length_a   1.000
_cell.length_b   1.000
_cell.length_c   1.000
_cell.angle_alpha   90.00
_cell.angle_beta   90.00
_cell.angle_gamma   90.00
#
_symmetry.space_group_name_H-M   'P 1'
#
loop_
_entity.id
_entity.type
_entity.pdbx_description
1 polymer ?
#
loop_
_entity_poly.entity_id
_entity_poly.type
_entity_poly.pdbx_seq_one_letter_code
_entity_poly.pdbx_strand_id
1 'polypeptide(L)'
;MNEWLGVIELVGAGVVGLLIGLLITRRRWAKRTETLTESHRAQLQVLHQELTTVRQAHEALSTACNAQEDALAKKDQQLAEQDQEVIDLRQDLATVQEALMKAQADQEQLAQRAQELVTTKEALQSLVERSNGLQRRFDALQEDAAEKTTLAATLQSELNNAQQQAAQLTEQLETIQSNHRAQATTLAALQGQYGAELAFRRHIAQEVNDLYRRLANGNVESEATNQGIEENGKTDHGTMSSNGGPTPVPSPAIEPPANPNGQPAGAEEHKPKPIFAPPNQIERFLSSRGITIKSIPTEEAFDPVLNNLAGFLGSHYEAVRPLYQQIKRNMQQGDDFTLNLKDEPPATISRICQFGKKLHDVAFLEQYRYMRSPHYLLRAKTTRLPTAQNFYSGQWLERYVMQQVEEAITKIRTRANREISFVYLANPQIILPGGQEGELDLIFQVNDTFYWVETKTGDYQQHISKYAA
;
A
#
# COMPACT_ATOMS: atom_id res chain seq x y z
N MET A 1 -72.89 -149.59 -79.28
CA MET A 1 -72.16 -148.47 -79.90
C MET A 1 -73.10 -147.26 -79.91
N ASN A 2 -73.13 -146.45 -78.84
CA ASN A 2 -73.82 -145.14 -78.75
C ASN A 2 -73.65 -144.42 -77.38
N GLU A 3 -72.51 -144.58 -76.69
CA GLU A 3 -72.24 -143.89 -75.39
C GLU A 3 -71.02 -142.95 -75.40
N TRP A 4 -70.40 -142.72 -76.58
CA TRP A 4 -69.12 -141.98 -76.68
C TRP A 4 -69.20 -140.61 -77.37
N LEU A 5 -70.40 -140.13 -77.72
CA LEU A 5 -70.59 -138.83 -78.39
C LEU A 5 -70.84 -137.64 -77.44
N GLY A 6 -71.30 -137.88 -76.20
CA GLY A 6 -71.58 -136.80 -75.24
C GLY A 6 -70.36 -136.17 -74.57
N VAL A 7 -69.18 -136.80 -74.65
CA VAL A 7 -67.96 -136.33 -73.96
C VAL A 7 -67.19 -135.28 -74.77
N ILE A 8 -67.35 -135.26 -76.10
CA ILE A 8 -66.52 -134.42 -76.99
C ILE A 8 -67.00 -132.96 -77.04
N GLU A 9 -68.31 -132.69 -76.92
CA GLU A 9 -68.82 -131.31 -76.87
C GLU A 9 -68.47 -130.58 -75.56
N LEU A 10 -68.35 -131.31 -74.44
CA LEU A 10 -68.02 -130.71 -73.14
C LEU A 10 -66.56 -130.24 -73.04
N VAL A 11 -65.64 -130.94 -73.71
CA VAL A 11 -64.20 -130.59 -73.70
C VAL A 11 -63.90 -129.40 -74.63
N GLY A 12 -64.60 -129.30 -75.76
CA GLY A 12 -64.43 -128.20 -76.73
C GLY A 12 -64.73 -126.81 -76.14
N ALA A 13 -65.81 -126.68 -75.38
CA ALA A 13 -66.19 -125.42 -74.73
C ALA A 13 -65.18 -124.98 -73.66
N GLY A 14 -64.63 -125.93 -72.88
CA GLY A 14 -63.66 -125.65 -71.82
C GLY A 14 -62.36 -125.04 -72.33
N VAL A 15 -61.81 -125.57 -73.44
CA VAL A 15 -60.54 -125.08 -74.02
C VAL A 15 -60.67 -123.67 -74.59
N VAL A 16 -61.79 -123.37 -75.26
CA VAL A 16 -62.06 -122.02 -75.81
C VAL A 16 -62.22 -120.99 -74.68
N GLY A 17 -62.93 -121.33 -73.61
CA GLY A 17 -63.05 -120.47 -72.42
C GLY A 17 -61.69 -120.16 -71.77
N LEU A 18 -60.80 -121.16 -71.69
CA LEU A 18 -59.44 -121.01 -71.13
C LEU A 18 -58.56 -120.09 -71.99
N LEU A 19 -58.61 -120.23 -73.32
CA LEU A 19 -57.86 -119.37 -74.25
C LEU A 19 -58.36 -117.92 -74.23
N ILE A 20 -59.68 -117.70 -74.14
CA ILE A 20 -60.26 -116.36 -73.98
C ILE A 20 -59.86 -115.76 -72.62
N GLY A 21 -59.86 -116.55 -71.55
CA GLY A 21 -59.36 -116.14 -70.23
C GLY A 21 -57.88 -115.73 -70.25
N LEU A 22 -57.03 -116.49 -70.93
CA LEU A 22 -55.61 -116.19 -71.14
C LEU A 22 -55.39 -114.91 -71.98
N LEU A 23 -56.19 -114.68 -73.02
CA LEU A 23 -56.15 -113.44 -73.79
C LEU A 23 -56.61 -112.22 -72.97
N ILE A 24 -57.68 -112.34 -72.19
CA ILE A 24 -58.18 -111.25 -71.33
C ILE A 24 -57.17 -110.93 -70.22
N THR A 25 -56.59 -111.95 -69.57
CA THR A 25 -55.56 -111.76 -68.53
C THR A 25 -54.28 -111.15 -69.11
N ARG A 26 -53.78 -111.64 -70.26
CA ARG A 26 -52.63 -111.04 -70.96
C ARG A 26 -52.88 -109.59 -71.37
N ARG A 27 -54.09 -109.26 -71.87
CA ARG A 27 -54.47 -107.88 -72.25
C ARG A 27 -54.63 -106.96 -71.03
N ARG A 28 -55.14 -107.48 -69.90
CA ARG A 28 -55.16 -106.77 -68.60
C ARG A 28 -53.75 -106.55 -68.06
N TRP A 29 -52.85 -107.53 -68.20
CA TRP A 29 -51.44 -107.41 -67.79
C TRP A 29 -50.72 -106.34 -68.61
N ALA A 30 -50.84 -106.39 -69.94
CA ALA A 30 -50.24 -105.40 -70.84
C ALA A 30 -50.72 -103.97 -70.54
N LYS A 31 -52.04 -103.77 -70.37
CA LYS A 31 -52.60 -102.46 -70.00
C LYS A 31 -52.13 -102.00 -68.62
N ARG A 32 -51.97 -102.93 -67.66
CA ARG A 32 -51.45 -102.61 -66.32
C ARG A 32 -49.98 -102.22 -66.35
N THR A 33 -49.14 -102.91 -67.15
CA THR A 33 -47.73 -102.53 -67.34
C THR A 33 -47.60 -101.17 -68.04
N GLU A 34 -48.43 -100.90 -69.05
CA GLU A 34 -48.48 -99.61 -69.77
C GLU A 34 -48.80 -98.46 -68.81
N THR A 35 -49.88 -98.57 -68.02
CA THR A 35 -50.22 -97.57 -66.99
C THR A 35 -49.14 -97.41 -65.91
N LEU A 36 -48.38 -98.47 -65.60
CA LEU A 36 -47.27 -98.39 -64.65
C LEU A 36 -46.09 -97.61 -65.25
N THR A 37 -45.75 -97.85 -66.52
CA THR A 37 -44.72 -97.08 -67.23
C THR A 37 -45.11 -95.62 -67.45
N GLU A 38 -46.39 -95.31 -67.70
CA GLU A 38 -46.87 -93.93 -67.77
C GLU A 38 -46.81 -93.23 -66.41
N SER A 39 -47.22 -93.93 -65.34
CA SER A 39 -47.11 -93.41 -63.96
C SER A 39 -45.66 -93.14 -63.56
N HIS A 40 -44.73 -94.07 -63.84
CA HIS A 40 -43.30 -93.85 -63.60
C HIS A 40 -42.72 -92.73 -64.48
N ARG A 41 -43.15 -92.60 -65.74
CA ARG A 41 -42.72 -91.49 -66.61
C ARG A 41 -43.20 -90.13 -66.08
N ALA A 42 -44.44 -90.05 -65.59
CA ALA A 42 -44.97 -88.84 -64.96
C ALA A 42 -44.21 -88.50 -63.67
N GLN A 43 -43.93 -89.48 -62.82
CA GLN A 43 -43.09 -89.29 -61.62
C GLN A 43 -41.67 -88.81 -61.96
N LEU A 44 -41.05 -89.38 -63.00
CA LEU A 44 -39.73 -88.93 -63.47
C LEU A 44 -39.76 -87.51 -64.05
N GLN A 45 -40.85 -87.10 -64.71
CA GLN A 45 -41.03 -85.72 -65.16
C GLN A 45 -41.17 -84.75 -63.99
N VAL A 46 -41.94 -85.10 -62.95
CA VAL A 46 -42.05 -84.29 -61.72
C VAL A 46 -40.68 -84.18 -61.02
N LEU A 47 -39.98 -85.30 -60.82
CA LEU A 47 -38.62 -85.30 -60.24
C LEU A 47 -37.62 -84.48 -61.06
N HIS A 48 -37.71 -84.49 -62.40
CA HIS A 48 -36.85 -83.66 -63.24
C HIS A 48 -37.19 -82.16 -63.13
N GLN A 49 -38.47 -81.82 -62.97
CA GLN A 49 -38.91 -80.44 -62.73
C GLN A 49 -38.52 -79.94 -61.34
N GLU A 50 -38.59 -80.80 -60.31
CA GLU A 50 -38.08 -80.50 -58.97
C GLU A 50 -36.56 -80.34 -58.98
N LEU A 51 -35.83 -81.19 -59.70
CA LEU A 51 -34.37 -81.06 -59.83
C LEU A 51 -33.95 -79.78 -60.57
N THR A 52 -34.68 -79.36 -61.60
CA THR A 52 -34.37 -78.11 -62.33
C THR A 52 -34.70 -76.87 -61.49
N THR A 53 -35.81 -76.86 -60.75
CA THR A 53 -36.13 -75.76 -59.82
C THR A 53 -35.15 -75.67 -58.66
N VAL A 54 -34.73 -76.79 -58.06
CA VAL A 54 -33.67 -76.82 -57.04
C VAL A 54 -32.34 -76.31 -57.60
N ARG A 55 -31.98 -76.68 -58.84
CA ARG A 55 -30.76 -76.18 -59.50
C ARG A 55 -30.81 -74.66 -59.74
N GLN A 56 -31.95 -74.15 -60.23
CA GLN A 56 -32.16 -72.70 -60.41
C GLN A 56 -32.11 -71.95 -59.07
N ALA A 57 -32.70 -72.50 -58.00
CA ALA A 57 -32.63 -71.91 -56.67
C ALA A 57 -31.20 -71.90 -56.11
N HIS A 58 -30.42 -72.95 -56.36
CA HIS A 58 -29.00 -73.01 -55.98
C HIS A 58 -28.14 -71.99 -56.74
N GLU A 59 -28.36 -71.84 -58.05
CA GLU A 59 -27.66 -70.86 -58.89
C GLU A 59 -28.01 -69.41 -58.50
N ALA A 60 -29.29 -69.14 -58.20
CA ALA A 60 -29.73 -67.86 -57.66
C ALA A 60 -29.14 -67.57 -56.26
N LEU A 61 -29.08 -68.57 -55.38
CA LEU A 61 -28.47 -68.44 -54.05
C LEU A 61 -26.96 -68.18 -54.14
N SER A 62 -26.24 -68.92 -55.00
CA SER A 62 -24.80 -68.69 -55.24
C SER A 62 -24.56 -67.29 -55.80
N THR A 63 -25.40 -66.82 -56.72
CA THR A 63 -25.30 -65.45 -57.25
C THR A 63 -25.54 -64.40 -56.16
N ALA A 64 -26.51 -64.62 -55.28
CA ALA A 64 -26.79 -63.74 -54.14
C ALA A 64 -25.65 -63.73 -53.10
N CYS A 65 -25.06 -64.89 -52.79
CA CYS A 65 -23.89 -64.98 -51.91
C CYS A 65 -22.70 -64.20 -52.48
N ASN A 66 -22.34 -64.41 -53.75
CA ASN A 66 -21.23 -63.69 -54.38
C ASN A 66 -21.48 -62.17 -54.39
N ALA A 67 -22.70 -61.73 -54.71
CA ALA A 67 -23.07 -60.32 -54.68
C ALA A 67 -23.03 -59.71 -53.26
N GLN A 68 -23.28 -60.51 -52.23
CA GLN A 68 -23.16 -60.10 -50.84
C GLN A 68 -21.71 -60.04 -50.37
N GLU A 69 -20.84 -60.95 -50.82
CA GLU A 69 -19.39 -60.90 -50.58
C GLU A 69 -18.77 -59.65 -51.25
N ASP A 70 -19.11 -59.36 -52.50
CA ASP A 70 -18.71 -58.13 -53.20
C ASP A 70 -19.18 -56.85 -52.48
N ALA A 71 -20.38 -56.88 -51.88
CA ALA A 71 -20.93 -55.75 -51.14
C ALA A 71 -20.26 -55.57 -49.77
N LEU A 72 -19.83 -56.65 -49.12
CA LEU A 72 -19.04 -56.61 -47.89
C LEU A 72 -17.63 -56.08 -48.18
N ALA A 73 -16.94 -56.61 -49.19
CA ALA A 73 -15.60 -56.14 -49.57
C ALA A 73 -15.57 -54.63 -49.88
N LYS A 74 -16.61 -54.09 -50.54
CA LYS A 74 -16.75 -52.65 -50.77
C LYS A 74 -16.95 -51.84 -49.49
N LYS A 75 -17.68 -52.39 -48.50
CA LYS A 75 -17.84 -51.74 -47.19
C LYS A 75 -16.55 -51.77 -46.37
N ASP A 76 -15.81 -52.87 -46.41
CA ASP A 76 -14.53 -53.00 -45.73
C ASP A 76 -13.50 -52.03 -46.32
N GLN A 77 -13.50 -51.84 -47.65
CA GLN A 77 -12.71 -50.78 -48.29
C GLN A 77 -13.13 -49.38 -47.82
N GLN A 78 -14.42 -49.05 -47.81
CA GLN A 78 -14.92 -47.75 -47.33
C GLN A 78 -14.58 -47.49 -45.86
N LEU A 79 -14.63 -48.51 -45.02
CA LEU A 79 -14.20 -48.42 -43.61
C LEU A 79 -12.70 -48.15 -43.50
N ALA A 80 -11.87 -48.82 -44.29
CA ALA A 80 -10.42 -48.56 -44.33
C ALA A 80 -10.08 -47.14 -44.81
N GLU A 81 -10.81 -46.61 -45.80
CA GLU A 81 -10.68 -45.22 -46.26
C GLU A 81 -11.07 -44.22 -45.16
N GLN A 82 -12.16 -44.48 -44.43
CA GLN A 82 -12.59 -43.66 -43.29
C GLN A 82 -11.63 -43.73 -42.09
N ASP A 83 -11.10 -44.92 -41.78
CA ASP A 83 -10.11 -45.08 -40.70
C ASP A 83 -8.82 -44.31 -41.01
N GLN A 84 -8.39 -44.27 -42.28
CA GLN A 84 -7.25 -43.45 -42.70
C GLN A 84 -7.53 -41.95 -42.57
N GLU A 85 -8.70 -41.46 -42.99
CA GLU A 85 -9.11 -40.06 -42.79
C GLU A 85 -9.11 -39.67 -41.30
N VAL A 86 -9.58 -40.57 -40.42
CA VAL A 86 -9.54 -40.36 -38.95
C VAL A 86 -8.11 -40.36 -38.40
N ILE A 87 -7.19 -41.13 -38.97
CA ILE A 87 -5.76 -41.11 -38.59
C ILE A 87 -5.14 -39.77 -38.98
N ASP A 88 -5.39 -39.29 -40.21
CA ASP A 88 -4.82 -38.05 -40.73
C ASP A 88 -5.34 -36.84 -39.92
N LEU A 89 -6.65 -36.77 -39.67
CA LEU A 89 -7.26 -35.73 -38.82
C LEU A 89 -6.72 -35.72 -37.38
N ARG A 90 -6.29 -36.87 -36.84
CA ARG A 90 -5.65 -36.94 -35.51
C ARG A 90 -4.22 -36.39 -35.53
N GLN A 91 -3.49 -36.58 -36.63
CA GLN A 91 -2.15 -35.99 -36.80
C GLN A 91 -2.26 -34.47 -36.93
N ASP A 92 -3.18 -33.97 -37.75
CA ASP A 92 -3.46 -32.54 -37.87
C ASP A 92 -3.84 -31.93 -36.51
N LEU A 93 -4.75 -32.57 -35.76
CA LEU A 93 -5.14 -32.10 -34.42
C LEU A 93 -3.93 -32.02 -33.46
N ALA A 94 -3.00 -32.97 -33.51
CA ALA A 94 -1.79 -32.94 -32.69
C ALA A 94 -0.88 -31.74 -33.05
N THR A 95 -0.69 -31.44 -34.34
CA THR A 95 0.09 -30.26 -34.76
C THR A 95 -0.57 -28.94 -34.34
N VAL A 96 -1.90 -28.86 -34.40
CA VAL A 96 -2.66 -27.69 -33.93
C VAL A 96 -2.55 -27.53 -32.40
N GLN A 97 -2.56 -28.64 -31.65
CA GLN A 97 -2.34 -28.61 -30.19
C GLN A 97 -0.93 -28.13 -29.83
N GLU A 98 0.10 -28.58 -30.53
CA GLU A 98 1.48 -28.10 -30.32
C GLU A 98 1.61 -26.60 -30.62
N ALA A 99 1.03 -26.15 -31.75
CA ALA A 99 1.00 -24.74 -32.12
C ALA A 99 0.25 -23.87 -31.08
N LEU A 100 -0.86 -24.38 -30.53
CA LEU A 100 -1.63 -23.71 -29.47
C LEU A 100 -0.85 -23.58 -28.16
N MET A 101 -0.20 -24.67 -27.72
CA MET A 101 0.66 -24.65 -26.52
C MET A 101 1.81 -23.65 -26.67
N LYS A 102 2.43 -23.58 -27.85
CA LYS A 102 3.46 -22.58 -28.15
C LYS A 102 2.91 -21.16 -28.13
N ALA A 103 1.76 -20.91 -28.76
CA ALA A 103 1.12 -19.58 -28.76
C ALA A 103 0.72 -19.11 -27.34
N GLN A 104 0.32 -20.03 -26.46
CA GLN A 104 0.06 -19.74 -25.05
C GLN A 104 1.34 -19.35 -24.28
N ALA A 105 2.45 -20.07 -24.51
CA ALA A 105 3.75 -19.73 -23.92
C ALA A 105 4.27 -18.36 -24.41
N ASP A 106 4.16 -18.08 -25.71
CA ASP A 106 4.51 -16.78 -26.30
C ASP A 106 3.62 -15.65 -25.72
N GLN A 107 2.33 -15.91 -25.51
CA GLN A 107 1.40 -14.96 -24.87
C GLN A 107 1.77 -14.69 -23.40
N GLU A 108 2.15 -15.71 -22.63
CA GLU A 108 2.60 -15.55 -21.24
C GLU A 108 3.90 -14.74 -21.16
N GLN A 109 4.87 -15.01 -22.04
CA GLN A 109 6.10 -14.24 -22.13
C GLN A 109 5.84 -12.76 -22.50
N LEU A 110 4.89 -12.49 -23.41
CA LEU A 110 4.46 -11.13 -23.73
C LEU A 110 3.77 -10.44 -22.55
N ALA A 111 2.97 -11.16 -21.75
CA ALA A 111 2.35 -10.63 -20.54
C ALA A 111 3.39 -10.26 -19.46
N GLN A 112 4.39 -11.12 -19.23
CA GLN A 112 5.51 -10.83 -18.33
C GLN A 112 6.28 -9.58 -18.78
N ARG A 113 6.62 -9.49 -20.07
CA ARG A 113 7.33 -8.32 -20.63
C ARG A 113 6.50 -7.03 -20.61
N ALA A 114 5.17 -7.13 -20.72
CA ALA A 114 4.28 -5.99 -20.53
C ALA A 114 4.30 -5.49 -19.07
N GLN A 115 4.35 -6.41 -18.10
CA GLN A 115 4.47 -6.06 -16.68
C GLN A 115 5.83 -5.40 -16.36
N GLU A 116 6.94 -5.87 -16.95
CA GLU A 116 8.25 -5.21 -16.86
C GLU A 116 8.21 -3.77 -17.41
N LEU A 117 7.51 -3.55 -18.54
CA LEU A 117 7.34 -2.22 -19.13
C LEU A 117 6.49 -1.28 -18.24
N VAL A 118 5.51 -1.81 -17.51
CA VAL A 118 4.74 -1.03 -16.52
C VAL A 118 5.64 -0.61 -15.35
N THR A 119 6.38 -1.54 -14.75
CA THR A 119 7.25 -1.23 -13.60
C THR A 119 8.40 -0.26 -13.97
N THR A 120 8.99 -0.39 -15.16
CA THR A 120 10.00 0.57 -15.64
C THR A 120 9.42 1.95 -15.94
N LYS A 121 8.17 2.03 -16.41
CA LYS A 121 7.45 3.31 -16.57
C LYS A 121 7.20 4.00 -15.22
N GLU A 122 6.78 3.24 -14.21
CA GLU A 122 6.56 3.75 -12.84
C GLU A 122 7.89 4.23 -12.22
N ALA A 123 8.97 3.47 -12.40
CA ALA A 123 10.31 3.88 -11.97
C ALA A 123 10.76 5.19 -12.63
N LEU A 124 10.57 5.35 -13.95
CA LEU A 124 10.84 6.59 -14.69
C LEU A 124 10.00 7.77 -14.16
N GLN A 125 8.71 7.55 -13.90
CA GLN A 125 7.84 8.60 -13.35
C GLN A 125 8.32 9.07 -11.97
N SER A 126 8.71 8.14 -11.09
CA SER A 126 9.29 8.49 -9.78
C SER A 126 10.60 9.29 -9.89
N LEU A 127 11.36 9.09 -10.97
CA LEU A 127 12.62 9.79 -11.24
C LEU A 127 12.37 11.22 -11.74
N VAL A 128 11.34 11.42 -12.58
CA VAL A 128 10.85 12.74 -12.98
C VAL A 128 10.34 13.53 -11.77
N GLU A 129 9.56 12.91 -10.88
CA GLU A 129 9.06 13.56 -9.65
C GLU A 129 10.21 13.97 -8.72
N ARG A 130 11.25 13.15 -8.57
CA ARG A 130 12.49 13.51 -7.85
C ARG A 130 13.23 14.67 -8.51
N SER A 131 13.33 14.69 -9.84
CA SER A 131 13.94 15.79 -10.59
C SER A 131 13.20 17.11 -10.34
N ASN A 132 11.87 17.10 -10.41
CA ASN A 132 11.03 18.27 -10.14
C ASN A 132 11.07 18.70 -8.66
N GLY A 133 11.32 17.77 -7.74
CA GLY A 133 11.59 18.08 -6.33
C GLY A 133 12.96 18.72 -6.11
N LEU A 134 13.99 18.29 -6.84
CA LEU A 134 15.32 18.90 -6.80
C LEU A 134 15.32 20.29 -7.43
N GLN A 135 14.63 20.50 -8.56
CA GLN A 135 14.51 21.81 -9.19
C GLN A 135 13.90 22.84 -8.23
N ARG A 136 12.74 22.54 -7.64
CA ARG A 136 12.11 23.45 -6.64
C ARG A 136 13.00 23.77 -5.45
N ARG A 137 13.85 22.83 -5.02
CA ARG A 137 14.83 23.08 -3.95
C ARG A 137 16.00 23.94 -4.42
N PHE A 138 16.42 23.81 -5.67
CA PHE A 138 17.43 24.67 -6.28
C PHE A 138 16.90 26.11 -6.42
N ASP A 139 15.68 26.27 -6.94
CA ASP A 139 15.02 27.57 -7.11
C ASP A 139 14.88 28.29 -5.74
N ALA A 140 14.39 27.59 -4.71
CA ALA A 140 14.26 28.14 -3.35
C ALA A 140 15.61 28.49 -2.69
N LEU A 141 16.69 27.75 -3.00
CA LEU A 141 18.04 28.10 -2.55
C LEU A 141 18.61 29.32 -3.31
N GLN A 142 18.20 29.53 -4.56
CA GLN A 142 18.53 30.73 -5.32
C GLN A 142 17.82 31.97 -4.75
N GLU A 143 16.55 31.82 -4.35
CA GLU A 143 15.75 32.87 -3.72
C GLU A 143 16.29 33.26 -2.34
N ASP A 144 16.54 32.28 -1.45
CA ASP A 144 17.19 32.49 -0.14
C ASP A 144 18.59 33.12 -0.25
N ALA A 145 19.36 32.76 -1.29
CA ALA A 145 20.64 33.42 -1.56
C ALA A 145 20.48 34.88 -2.02
N ALA A 146 19.46 35.19 -2.82
CA ALA A 146 19.16 36.56 -3.24
C ALA A 146 18.67 37.43 -2.06
N GLU A 147 17.78 36.90 -1.20
CA GLU A 147 17.34 37.59 0.01
C GLU A 147 18.52 37.85 0.96
N LYS A 148 19.37 36.86 1.22
CA LYS A 148 20.57 37.03 2.07
C LYS A 148 21.57 38.05 1.50
N THR A 149 21.73 38.08 0.18
CA THR A 149 22.57 39.09 -0.49
C THR A 149 21.99 40.50 -0.30
N THR A 150 20.66 40.63 -0.40
CA THR A 150 19.95 41.89 -0.20
C THR A 150 20.04 42.36 1.26
N LEU A 151 19.83 41.45 2.21
CA LEU A 151 19.96 41.72 3.65
C LEU A 151 21.39 42.14 4.03
N ALA A 152 22.42 41.49 3.47
CA ALA A 152 23.81 41.86 3.69
C ALA A 152 24.12 43.27 3.16
N ALA A 153 23.58 43.65 2.01
CA ALA A 153 23.72 45.00 1.47
C ALA A 153 23.04 46.06 2.36
N THR A 154 21.85 45.77 2.89
CA THR A 154 21.15 46.64 3.86
C THR A 154 21.94 46.80 5.15
N LEU A 155 22.40 45.70 5.76
CA LEU A 155 23.21 45.74 6.99
C LEU A 155 24.55 46.49 6.79
N GLN A 156 25.17 46.35 5.62
CA GLN A 156 26.39 47.12 5.29
C GLN A 156 26.10 48.63 5.15
N SER A 157 24.95 49.00 4.60
CA SER A 157 24.50 50.40 4.52
C SER A 157 24.24 50.99 5.91
N GLU A 158 23.54 50.25 6.78
CA GLU A 158 23.27 50.65 8.17
C GLU A 158 24.57 50.80 8.97
N LEU A 159 25.53 49.88 8.82
CA LEU A 159 26.85 49.96 9.45
C LEU A 159 27.62 51.21 9.01
N ASN A 160 27.61 51.54 7.71
CA ASN A 160 28.28 52.73 7.18
C ASN A 160 27.64 54.03 7.73
N ASN A 161 26.31 54.08 7.82
CA ASN A 161 25.59 55.24 8.39
C ASN A 161 25.91 55.42 9.89
N ALA A 162 25.93 54.33 10.66
CA ALA A 162 26.29 54.36 12.08
C ALA A 162 27.74 54.85 12.29
N GLN A 163 28.68 54.44 11.43
CA GLN A 163 30.06 54.93 11.46
C GLN A 163 30.18 56.43 11.15
N GLN A 164 29.43 56.94 10.15
CA GLN A 164 29.40 58.38 9.87
C GLN A 164 28.82 59.18 11.05
N GLN A 165 27.75 58.71 11.67
CA GLN A 165 27.13 59.38 12.81
C GLN A 165 28.07 59.40 14.04
N ALA A 166 28.80 58.30 14.28
CA ALA A 166 29.82 58.25 15.34
C ALA A 166 30.99 59.23 15.08
N ALA A 167 31.42 59.38 13.82
CA ALA A 167 32.44 60.37 13.46
C ALA A 167 31.97 61.81 13.71
N GLN A 168 30.74 62.16 13.30
CA GLN A 168 30.15 63.48 13.54
C GLN A 168 30.01 63.80 15.05
N LEU A 169 29.57 62.83 15.86
CA LEU A 169 29.49 62.99 17.31
C LEU A 169 30.87 63.18 17.96
N THR A 170 31.91 62.55 17.41
CA THR A 170 33.30 62.72 17.88
C THR A 170 33.81 64.13 17.60
N GLU A 171 33.60 64.65 16.38
CA GLU A 171 33.95 66.03 15.99
C GLU A 171 33.21 67.08 16.84
N GLN A 172 31.92 66.85 17.13
CA GLN A 172 31.15 67.69 18.05
C GLN A 172 31.72 67.68 19.48
N LEU A 173 32.14 66.50 19.97
CA LEU A 173 32.78 66.35 21.28
C LEU A 173 34.12 67.11 21.35
N GLU A 174 34.97 67.01 20.34
CA GLU A 174 36.23 67.76 20.26
C GLU A 174 35.97 69.28 20.25
N THR A 175 34.96 69.73 19.50
CA THR A 175 34.54 71.14 19.45
C THR A 175 34.07 71.63 20.83
N ILE A 176 33.24 70.85 21.53
CA ILE A 176 32.78 71.16 22.90
C ILE A 176 33.96 71.21 23.87
N GLN A 177 34.88 70.25 23.82
CA GLN A 177 36.07 70.23 24.67
C GLN A 177 37.00 71.42 24.42
N SER A 178 37.19 71.81 23.16
CA SER A 178 37.96 73.00 22.78
C SER A 178 37.35 74.27 23.39
N ASN A 179 36.03 74.45 23.25
CA ASN A 179 35.30 75.56 23.84
C ASN A 179 35.41 75.56 25.38
N HIS A 180 35.31 74.40 26.03
CA HIS A 180 35.47 74.28 27.48
C HIS A 180 36.88 74.65 27.96
N ARG A 181 37.94 74.26 27.21
CA ARG A 181 39.33 74.66 27.50
C ARG A 181 39.53 76.17 27.34
N ALA A 182 38.95 76.77 26.31
CA ALA A 182 38.98 78.23 26.10
C ALA A 182 38.27 78.97 27.25
N GLN A 183 37.08 78.52 27.66
CA GLN A 183 36.35 79.08 28.80
C GLN A 183 37.12 78.95 30.11
N ALA A 184 37.72 77.80 30.39
CA ALA A 184 38.54 77.58 31.58
C ALA A 184 39.77 78.51 31.61
N THR A 185 40.40 78.76 30.46
CA THR A 185 41.53 79.69 30.33
C THR A 185 41.11 81.13 30.63
N THR A 186 39.96 81.58 30.09
CA THR A 186 39.38 82.89 30.37
C THR A 186 39.00 83.05 31.85
N LEU A 187 38.44 82.01 32.47
CA LEU A 187 38.08 82.01 33.89
C LEU A 187 39.33 82.14 34.78
N ALA A 188 40.41 81.42 34.47
CA ALA A 188 41.68 81.52 35.18
C ALA A 188 42.31 82.92 35.05
N ALA A 189 42.22 83.54 33.87
CA ALA A 189 42.69 84.91 33.66
C ALA A 189 41.89 85.93 34.50
N LEU A 190 40.56 85.80 34.55
CA LEU A 190 39.69 86.64 35.38
C LEU A 190 39.96 86.43 36.89
N GLN A 191 40.19 85.19 37.33
CA GLN A 191 40.59 84.90 38.71
C GLN A 191 41.95 85.53 39.06
N GLY A 192 42.91 85.51 38.14
CA GLY A 192 44.19 86.21 38.31
C GLY A 192 44.05 87.72 38.42
N GLN A 193 43.24 88.35 37.56
CA GLN A 193 42.95 89.78 37.62
C GLN A 193 42.23 90.16 38.93
N TYR A 194 41.22 89.39 39.34
CA TYR A 194 40.49 89.63 40.58
C TYR A 194 41.38 89.43 41.82
N GLY A 195 42.31 88.46 41.78
CA GLY A 195 43.34 88.26 42.80
C GLY A 195 44.31 89.45 42.92
N ALA A 196 44.75 90.01 41.80
CA ALA A 196 45.59 91.21 41.76
C ALA A 196 44.86 92.44 42.30
N GLU A 197 43.61 92.66 41.91
CA GLU A 197 42.75 93.74 42.44
C GLU A 197 42.50 93.58 43.96
N LEU A 198 42.30 92.35 44.45
CA LEU A 198 42.18 92.05 45.88
C LEU A 198 43.48 92.29 46.66
N ALA A 199 44.64 92.04 46.04
CA ALA A 199 45.94 92.34 46.62
C ALA A 199 46.17 93.86 46.68
N PHE A 200 45.84 94.57 45.61
CA PHE A 200 45.91 96.04 45.55
C PHE A 200 44.99 96.71 46.57
N ARG A 201 43.73 96.26 46.68
CA ARG A 201 42.79 96.74 47.71
C ARG A 201 43.27 96.46 49.13
N ARG A 202 43.87 95.28 49.38
CA ARG A 202 44.49 94.97 50.69
C ARG A 202 45.68 95.87 50.98
N HIS A 203 46.51 96.16 49.98
CA HIS A 203 47.64 97.06 50.12
C HIS A 203 47.19 98.50 50.45
N ILE A 204 46.21 99.05 49.71
CA ILE A 204 45.59 100.35 50.04
C ILE A 204 44.99 100.34 51.44
N ALA A 205 44.26 99.28 51.82
CA ALA A 205 43.69 99.17 53.16
C ALA A 205 44.77 99.13 54.26
N GLN A 206 45.91 98.49 54.01
CA GLN A 206 47.07 98.49 54.89
C GLN A 206 47.72 99.88 54.97
N GLU A 207 47.99 100.54 53.83
CA GLU A 207 48.55 101.90 53.82
C GLU A 207 47.64 102.91 54.53
N VAL A 208 46.33 102.85 54.31
CA VAL A 208 45.35 103.70 55.01
C VAL A 208 45.36 103.42 56.52
N ASN A 209 45.43 102.16 56.93
CA ASN A 209 45.46 101.78 58.35
C ASN A 209 46.79 102.18 59.02
N ASP A 210 47.92 102.07 58.31
CA ASP A 210 49.23 102.52 58.79
C ASP A 210 49.35 104.04 58.78
N LEU A 211 48.72 104.76 57.85
CA LEU A 211 48.54 106.21 57.91
C LEU A 211 47.69 106.61 59.11
N TYR A 212 46.58 105.92 59.38
CA TYR A 212 45.77 106.12 60.59
C TYR A 212 46.58 105.88 61.87
N ARG A 213 47.42 104.84 61.91
CA ARG A 213 48.35 104.58 63.04
C ARG A 213 49.41 105.66 63.20
N ARG A 214 49.99 106.15 62.10
CA ARG A 214 50.98 107.26 62.09
C ARG A 214 50.35 108.60 62.49
N LEU A 215 49.06 108.80 62.23
CA LEU A 215 48.29 109.96 62.70
C LEU A 215 47.85 109.84 64.16
N ALA A 216 47.53 108.63 64.63
CA ALA A 216 47.19 108.36 66.02
C ALA A 216 48.42 108.38 66.96
N ASN A 217 49.58 107.94 66.47
CA ASN A 217 50.83 107.89 67.21
C ASN A 217 51.78 108.98 66.71
N GLY A 218 51.74 110.16 67.34
CA GLY A 218 52.73 111.19 67.10
C GLY A 218 54.15 110.74 67.49
N ASN A 219 55.10 111.02 66.58
CA ASN A 219 56.57 110.89 66.69
C ASN A 219 57.26 109.50 66.55
N VAL A 220 57.99 109.39 65.42
CA VAL A 220 59.44 109.12 65.31
C VAL A 220 59.99 107.65 65.30
N GLU A 221 60.77 107.40 64.24
CA GLU A 221 61.94 106.49 64.05
C GLU A 221 61.89 104.98 63.65
N SER A 222 62.79 104.72 62.67
CA SER A 222 63.73 103.60 62.45
C SER A 222 63.31 102.13 62.18
N GLU A 223 63.51 101.75 60.92
CA GLU A 223 64.41 100.67 60.40
C GLU A 223 64.28 99.15 60.73
N ALA A 224 64.60 98.38 59.67
CA ALA A 224 65.36 97.10 59.62
C ALA A 224 64.65 95.70 59.73
N THR A 225 64.65 94.98 58.57
CA THR A 225 65.08 93.57 58.32
C THR A 225 64.67 92.42 59.31
N ASN A 226 64.28 91.19 58.92
CA ASN A 226 64.90 90.28 57.94
C ASN A 226 64.13 88.91 57.76
N GLN A 227 64.40 88.22 56.64
CA GLN A 227 64.34 86.77 56.24
C GLN A 227 63.65 85.61 57.04
N GLY A 228 63.21 84.59 56.26
CA GLY A 228 62.90 83.17 56.63
C GLY A 228 61.53 82.72 56.09
N ILE A 229 61.32 81.88 55.05
CA ILE A 229 61.80 80.52 54.65
C ILE A 229 61.12 79.35 55.41
N GLU A 230 60.64 78.35 54.66
CA GLU A 230 60.16 76.99 55.06
C GLU A 230 58.83 76.89 55.86
N GLU A 231 57.99 75.83 55.78
CA GLU A 231 57.82 74.73 54.80
C GLU A 231 56.42 74.06 54.96
N ASN A 232 56.03 73.20 54.00
CA ASN A 232 55.17 72.01 54.10
C ASN A 232 53.83 71.95 54.91
N GLY A 233 52.76 71.50 54.22
CA GLY A 233 52.16 70.19 54.58
C GLY A 233 50.70 70.08 55.08
N LYS A 234 49.78 69.69 54.17
CA LYS A 234 48.88 68.50 54.26
C LYS A 234 47.82 68.40 55.40
N THR A 235 46.52 68.28 55.04
CA THR A 235 45.68 67.02 55.15
C THR A 235 44.17 67.26 54.96
N ASP A 236 43.46 66.19 54.55
CA ASP A 236 42.02 66.12 54.25
C ASP A 236 41.08 66.04 55.48
N HIS A 237 39.84 66.51 55.29
CA HIS A 237 38.59 65.98 55.88
C HIS A 237 37.54 65.96 54.75
N GLY A 238 36.82 64.87 54.46
CA GLY A 238 35.62 64.41 55.17
C GLY A 238 34.35 64.74 54.35
N THR A 239 33.19 64.08 54.42
CA THR A 239 32.72 63.05 55.39
C THR A 239 31.37 62.41 54.93
N MET A 240 31.07 61.18 55.41
CA MET A 240 29.71 60.56 55.59
C MET A 240 28.88 60.20 54.32
N SER A 241 27.87 59.28 54.35
CA SER A 241 27.13 58.65 55.46
C SER A 241 26.40 57.32 55.11
N SER A 242 26.21 56.42 56.11
CA SER A 242 25.06 55.48 56.38
C SER A 242 24.53 54.51 55.27
N ASN A 243 23.99 53.28 55.46
CA ASN A 243 23.67 52.35 56.58
C ASN A 243 23.36 50.95 55.94
N GLY A 244 23.14 49.79 56.61
CA GLY A 244 23.26 49.43 58.04
C GLY A 244 22.11 48.52 58.60
N GLY A 245 22.21 47.17 58.55
CA GLY A 245 21.29 46.22 59.24
C GLY A 245 21.24 44.76 58.68
N PRO A 246 20.82 43.71 59.44
CA PRO A 246 21.35 42.33 59.25
C PRO A 246 20.39 41.10 59.17
N THR A 247 20.99 39.97 58.77
CA THR A 247 20.72 38.48 58.85
C THR A 247 19.71 37.91 59.90
N PRO A 248 19.09 36.68 59.74
CA PRO A 248 19.76 35.35 59.92
C PRO A 248 19.19 34.13 59.11
N VAL A 249 19.45 32.88 59.59
CA VAL A 249 19.72 31.63 58.81
C VAL A 249 18.74 30.43 59.17
N PRO A 250 19.00 29.09 59.05
CA PRO A 250 18.28 28.13 58.17
C PRO A 250 17.51 26.95 58.83
N SER A 251 17.17 25.91 58.01
CA SER A 251 17.21 24.43 58.28
C SER A 251 15.87 23.64 58.21
N PRO A 252 15.81 22.27 58.28
CA PRO A 252 15.21 21.43 57.20
C PRO A 252 14.10 20.45 57.65
N ALA A 253 13.65 19.53 56.76
CA ALA A 253 12.67 18.47 57.05
C ALA A 253 13.03 17.10 56.44
N ILE A 254 12.44 16.02 56.99
CA ILE A 254 12.79 14.59 56.82
C ILE A 254 11.50 13.78 56.55
N GLU A 255 11.54 12.74 55.71
CA GLU A 255 10.53 11.65 55.68
C GLU A 255 11.14 10.24 55.46
N PRO A 256 10.69 9.24 56.23
CA PRO A 256 10.81 7.79 55.96
C PRO A 256 9.41 7.09 56.06
N PRO A 257 9.25 5.73 56.02
CA PRO A 257 10.02 4.62 55.44
C PRO A 257 9.15 3.73 54.50
N ALA A 258 9.56 2.48 54.24
CA ALA A 258 8.90 1.51 53.32
C ALA A 258 8.23 0.30 54.03
N ASN A 259 7.73 -0.64 53.21
CA ASN A 259 7.52 -2.09 53.45
C ASN A 259 6.10 -2.56 53.92
N PRO A 260 5.79 -3.88 54.00
CA PRO A 260 5.56 -4.85 52.90
C PRO A 260 4.17 -5.55 52.96
N ASN A 261 3.81 -6.31 51.91
CA ASN A 261 3.21 -7.66 52.06
C ASN A 261 3.19 -8.43 50.73
N GLY A 262 3.16 -9.78 50.77
CA GLY A 262 3.19 -10.58 49.53
C GLY A 262 2.47 -11.93 49.60
N GLN A 263 2.16 -12.44 48.39
CA GLN A 263 1.95 -13.85 48.01
C GLN A 263 0.75 -14.63 48.63
N PRO A 264 0.33 -15.79 48.06
CA PRO A 264 0.78 -16.47 46.83
C PRO A 264 -0.33 -16.90 45.83
N ALA A 265 0.16 -17.43 44.70
CA ALA A 265 -0.42 -18.30 43.65
C ALA A 265 -1.82 -18.94 43.80
N GLY A 266 -2.53 -18.97 42.67
CA GLY A 266 -3.55 -19.97 42.28
C GLY A 266 -3.26 -20.45 40.85
N ALA A 267 -3.52 -21.73 40.55
CA ALA A 267 -3.14 -22.36 39.28
C ALA A 267 -4.31 -22.44 38.27
N GLU A 268 -4.01 -22.32 36.97
CA GLU A 268 -4.92 -22.74 35.88
C GLU A 268 -4.24 -23.74 34.94
N GLU A 269 -5.07 -24.56 34.30
CA GLU A 269 -4.68 -25.84 33.70
C GLU A 269 -4.08 -25.74 32.28
N HIS A 270 -3.31 -26.78 31.92
CA HIS A 270 -2.71 -26.91 30.60
C HIS A 270 -3.75 -27.10 29.48
N LYS A 271 -3.73 -26.19 28.50
CA LYS A 271 -4.08 -26.48 27.09
C LYS A 271 -2.84 -26.31 26.20
N PRO A 272 -2.75 -27.02 25.05
CA PRO A 272 -1.47 -27.21 24.35
C PRO A 272 -0.93 -25.91 23.77
N LYS A 273 0.35 -25.64 24.03
CA LYS A 273 1.08 -24.47 23.52
C LYS A 273 1.23 -24.57 21.99
N PRO A 274 0.81 -23.55 21.22
CA PRO A 274 1.30 -23.37 19.85
C PRO A 274 2.82 -23.18 19.87
N ILE A 275 3.48 -23.63 18.80
CA ILE A 275 4.95 -23.62 18.69
C ILE A 275 5.43 -22.17 18.60
N PHE A 276 6.11 -21.69 19.64
CA PHE A 276 6.74 -20.37 19.64
C PHE A 276 7.91 -20.36 18.65
N ALA A 277 7.79 -19.54 17.60
CA ALA A 277 8.93 -19.00 16.89
C ALA A 277 9.84 -18.22 17.88
N PRO A 278 11.16 -18.09 17.63
CA PRO A 278 12.04 -17.35 18.53
C PRO A 278 11.53 -15.92 18.76
N PRO A 279 11.57 -15.38 20.00
CA PRO A 279 11.01 -14.07 20.31
C PRO A 279 11.56 -13.00 19.39
N ASN A 280 10.67 -12.29 18.70
CA ASN A 280 11.11 -11.22 17.82
C ASN A 280 11.75 -10.10 18.67
N GLN A 281 12.61 -9.28 18.06
CA GLN A 281 13.38 -8.29 18.81
C GLN A 281 12.46 -7.23 19.47
N ILE A 282 11.27 -7.01 18.91
CA ILE A 282 10.20 -6.15 19.45
C ILE A 282 9.63 -6.71 20.76
N GLU A 283 9.34 -8.02 20.84
CA GLU A 283 8.84 -8.68 22.05
C GLU A 283 9.83 -8.56 23.21
N ARG A 284 11.13 -8.69 22.93
CA ARG A 284 12.19 -8.46 23.93
C ARG A 284 12.24 -7.01 24.39
N PHE A 285 12.13 -6.06 23.45
CA PHE A 285 12.10 -4.63 23.73
C PHE A 285 10.89 -4.22 24.57
N LEU A 286 9.70 -4.74 24.26
CA LEU A 286 8.48 -4.52 25.05
C LEU A 286 8.60 -5.16 26.44
N SER A 287 9.05 -6.41 26.52
CA SER A 287 9.25 -7.13 27.79
C SER A 287 10.23 -6.40 28.71
N SER A 288 11.29 -5.79 28.16
CA SER A 288 12.27 -5.01 28.93
C SER A 288 11.69 -3.74 29.59
N ARG A 289 10.51 -3.28 29.15
CA ARG A 289 9.72 -2.20 29.78
C ARG A 289 8.52 -2.70 30.58
N GLY A 290 8.41 -4.00 30.83
CA GLY A 290 7.25 -4.60 31.50
C GLY A 290 5.97 -4.61 30.65
N ILE A 291 6.08 -4.45 29.33
CA ILE A 291 4.95 -4.55 28.40
C ILE A 291 4.92 -5.98 27.85
N THR A 292 3.80 -6.68 28.02
CA THR A 292 3.62 -8.06 27.56
C THR A 292 2.72 -8.07 26.31
N ILE A 293 3.08 -8.84 25.28
CA ILE A 293 2.18 -9.06 24.14
C ILE A 293 1.13 -10.12 24.54
N LYS A 294 -0.14 -9.75 24.52
CA LYS A 294 -1.29 -10.63 24.77
C LYS A 294 -1.65 -11.44 23.54
N SER A 295 -1.68 -10.81 22.37
CA SER A 295 -1.92 -11.45 21.07
C SER A 295 -1.46 -10.57 19.91
N ILE A 296 -1.13 -11.20 18.78
CA ILE A 296 -0.88 -10.53 17.51
C ILE A 296 -1.97 -11.01 16.54
N PRO A 297 -2.68 -10.13 15.82
CA PRO A 297 -3.68 -10.55 14.85
C PRO A 297 -3.08 -11.41 13.74
N THR A 298 -3.65 -12.59 13.51
CA THR A 298 -3.23 -13.49 12.44
C THR A 298 -3.80 -13.06 11.10
N GLU A 299 -2.90 -12.91 10.11
CA GLU A 299 -3.14 -12.82 8.66
C GLU A 299 -3.91 -11.61 8.09
N GLU A 300 -4.80 -10.94 8.83
CA GLU A 300 -5.54 -9.77 8.28
C GLU A 300 -4.62 -8.66 7.73
N ALA A 301 -3.43 -8.47 8.31
CA ALA A 301 -2.44 -7.48 7.86
C ALA A 301 -1.98 -7.69 6.39
N PHE A 302 -2.09 -8.91 5.87
CA PHE A 302 -1.58 -9.28 4.54
C PHE A 302 -2.65 -9.37 3.44
N ASP A 303 -3.92 -9.01 3.70
CA ASP A 303 -4.95 -8.97 2.66
C ASP A 303 -4.53 -8.00 1.51
N PRO A 304 -4.21 -8.52 0.30
CA PRO A 304 -3.70 -7.67 -0.78
C PRO A 304 -4.77 -6.73 -1.36
N VAL A 305 -6.05 -7.09 -1.20
CA VAL A 305 -7.19 -6.31 -1.66
C VAL A 305 -7.39 -5.10 -0.75
N LEU A 306 -7.44 -5.32 0.57
CA LEU A 306 -7.52 -4.21 1.54
C LEU A 306 -6.29 -3.32 1.46
N ASN A 307 -5.11 -3.91 1.26
CA ASN A 307 -3.86 -3.15 1.08
C ASN A 307 -3.87 -2.34 -0.24
N ASN A 308 -4.48 -2.84 -1.33
CA ASN A 308 -4.67 -2.04 -2.55
C ASN A 308 -5.65 -0.86 -2.35
N LEU A 309 -6.73 -1.08 -1.60
CA LEU A 309 -7.72 -0.05 -1.29
C LEU A 309 -7.13 1.03 -0.37
N ALA A 310 -6.37 0.62 0.66
CA ALA A 310 -5.65 1.51 1.56
C ALA A 310 -4.64 2.39 0.80
N GLY A 311 -3.80 1.78 -0.04
CA GLY A 311 -2.87 2.50 -0.91
C GLY A 311 -3.58 3.51 -1.84
N PHE A 312 -4.67 3.09 -2.49
CA PHE A 312 -5.43 4.00 -3.36
C PHE A 312 -6.02 5.19 -2.59
N LEU A 313 -6.64 4.92 -1.42
CA LEU A 313 -7.25 5.94 -0.56
C LEU A 313 -6.22 6.91 0.00
N GLY A 314 -5.09 6.41 0.52
CA GLY A 314 -4.02 7.22 1.08
C GLY A 314 -3.33 8.11 0.04
N SER A 315 -2.89 7.55 -1.09
CA SER A 315 -2.18 8.31 -2.12
C SER A 315 -3.05 9.33 -2.87
N HIS A 316 -4.38 9.23 -2.78
CA HIS A 316 -5.33 10.14 -3.45
C HIS A 316 -6.28 10.84 -2.47
N TYR A 317 -5.95 10.87 -1.17
CA TYR A 317 -6.90 11.21 -0.10
C TYR A 317 -7.71 12.47 -0.37
N GLU A 318 -7.07 13.61 -0.69
CA GLU A 318 -7.77 14.87 -0.97
C GLU A 318 -8.83 14.75 -2.08
N ALA A 319 -8.55 13.98 -3.14
CA ALA A 319 -9.49 13.77 -4.25
C ALA A 319 -10.64 12.83 -3.89
N VAL A 320 -10.42 11.80 -3.07
CA VAL A 320 -11.45 10.79 -2.72
C VAL A 320 -12.16 11.06 -1.39
N ARG A 321 -11.67 12.01 -0.59
CA ARG A 321 -12.23 12.40 0.72
C ARG A 321 -13.75 12.64 0.69
N PRO A 322 -14.35 13.32 -0.32
CA PRO A 322 -15.80 13.51 -0.35
C PRO A 322 -16.59 12.19 -0.39
N LEU A 323 -16.11 11.21 -1.15
CA LEU A 323 -16.71 9.87 -1.21
C LEU A 323 -16.52 9.10 0.10
N TYR A 324 -15.29 9.09 0.63
CA TYR A 324 -14.97 8.45 1.91
C TYR A 324 -15.82 9.00 3.07
N GLN A 325 -16.02 10.32 3.14
CA GLN A 325 -16.85 10.96 4.15
C GLN A 325 -18.33 10.58 4.04
N GLN A 326 -18.90 10.45 2.83
CA GLN A 326 -20.27 9.96 2.67
C GLN A 326 -20.38 8.49 3.07
N ILE A 327 -19.39 7.66 2.78
CA ILE A 327 -19.37 6.27 3.23
C ILE A 327 -19.36 6.18 4.76
N LYS A 328 -18.45 6.89 5.46
CA LYS A 328 -18.38 6.87 6.94
C LYS A 328 -19.71 7.23 7.61
N ARG A 329 -20.49 8.14 7.02
CA ARG A 329 -21.78 8.59 7.56
C ARG A 329 -22.89 7.53 7.45
N ASN A 330 -22.84 6.68 6.43
CA ASN A 330 -23.94 5.76 6.08
C ASN A 330 -23.65 4.28 6.42
N MET A 331 -22.36 3.90 6.53
CA MET A 331 -21.90 2.50 6.69
C MET A 331 -22.42 1.76 7.94
N GLN A 332 -22.90 2.48 8.97
CA GLN A 332 -23.41 1.85 10.20
C GLN A 332 -24.77 1.18 9.96
N GLN A 333 -25.63 1.82 9.16
CA GLN A 333 -26.96 1.31 8.82
C GLN A 333 -26.98 0.57 7.47
N GLY A 334 -25.98 0.79 6.62
CA GLY A 334 -25.97 0.27 5.23
C GLY A 334 -26.78 1.15 4.28
N ASP A 335 -26.91 2.44 4.58
CA ASP A 335 -27.77 3.36 3.84
C ASP A 335 -27.21 3.70 2.45
N ASP A 336 -28.10 4.17 1.57
CA ASP A 336 -27.75 4.75 0.28
C ASP A 336 -27.40 6.25 0.41
N PHE A 337 -26.56 6.73 -0.51
CA PHE A 337 -26.17 8.12 -0.57
C PHE A 337 -25.99 8.59 -2.01
N THR A 338 -26.16 9.90 -2.20
CA THR A 338 -25.86 10.60 -3.45
C THR A 338 -24.76 11.63 -3.22
N LEU A 339 -23.76 11.66 -4.09
CA LEU A 339 -22.69 12.64 -4.12
C LEU A 339 -22.75 13.40 -5.46
N ASN A 340 -22.84 14.72 -5.38
CA ASN A 340 -22.79 15.60 -6.55
C ASN A 340 -21.33 15.92 -6.89
N LEU A 341 -20.95 15.74 -8.15
CA LEU A 341 -19.60 15.92 -8.67
C LEU A 341 -19.54 16.96 -9.80
N LYS A 342 -20.59 17.77 -9.99
CA LYS A 342 -20.73 18.69 -11.13
C LYS A 342 -19.60 19.73 -11.23
N ASP A 343 -19.17 20.24 -10.09
CA ASP A 343 -18.20 21.34 -9.98
C ASP A 343 -16.79 20.83 -9.62
N GLU A 344 -16.59 19.51 -9.58
CA GLU A 344 -15.29 18.88 -9.29
C GLU A 344 -14.40 18.82 -10.55
N PRO A 345 -13.05 18.96 -10.41
CA PRO A 345 -12.14 18.79 -11.53
C PRO A 345 -12.26 17.39 -12.18
N PRO A 346 -12.15 17.26 -13.52
CA PRO A 346 -12.26 15.96 -14.20
C PRO A 346 -11.32 14.87 -13.67
N ALA A 347 -10.13 15.27 -13.19
CA ALA A 347 -9.20 14.37 -12.52
C ALA A 347 -9.75 13.84 -11.18
N THR A 348 -10.34 14.71 -10.35
CA THR A 348 -11.00 14.35 -9.09
C THR A 348 -12.19 13.42 -9.33
N ILE A 349 -13.07 13.76 -10.29
CA ILE A 349 -14.18 12.89 -10.71
C ILE A 349 -13.67 11.51 -11.10
N SER A 350 -12.58 11.44 -11.88
CA SER A 350 -11.98 10.17 -12.29
C SER A 350 -11.46 9.35 -11.10
N ARG A 351 -10.77 9.97 -10.13
CA ARG A 351 -10.29 9.28 -8.91
C ARG A 351 -11.43 8.80 -8.01
N ILE A 352 -12.45 9.62 -7.80
CA ILE A 352 -13.67 9.23 -7.07
C ILE A 352 -14.34 8.04 -7.76
N CYS A 353 -14.49 8.07 -9.08
CA CYS A 353 -15.11 6.98 -9.84
C CYS A 353 -14.28 5.69 -9.80
N GLN A 354 -12.95 5.78 -9.89
CA GLN A 354 -12.05 4.64 -9.76
C GLN A 354 -12.16 4.00 -8.38
N PHE A 355 -12.18 4.80 -7.31
CA PHE A 355 -12.28 4.29 -5.94
C PHE A 355 -13.67 3.68 -5.68
N GLY A 356 -14.76 4.37 -6.04
CA GLY A 356 -16.12 3.84 -5.88
C GLY A 356 -16.33 2.52 -6.64
N LYS A 357 -15.76 2.37 -7.84
CA LYS A 357 -15.78 1.11 -8.58
C LYS A 357 -14.98 0.01 -7.87
N LYS A 358 -13.75 0.28 -7.41
CA LYS A 358 -12.94 -0.66 -6.62
C LYS A 358 -13.68 -1.15 -5.37
N LEU A 359 -14.32 -0.26 -4.62
CA LEU A 359 -15.09 -0.60 -3.43
C LEU A 359 -16.32 -1.47 -3.76
N HIS A 360 -17.01 -1.20 -4.85
CA HIS A 360 -18.11 -2.04 -5.32
C HIS A 360 -17.64 -3.44 -5.73
N ASP A 361 -16.48 -3.54 -6.39
CA ASP A 361 -15.94 -4.81 -6.88
C ASP A 361 -15.51 -5.77 -5.76
N VAL A 362 -15.31 -5.26 -4.54
CA VAL A 362 -15.04 -6.04 -3.33
C VAL A 362 -16.25 -6.14 -2.39
N ALA A 363 -17.44 -5.77 -2.86
CA ALA A 363 -18.69 -5.68 -2.09
C ALA A 363 -18.66 -4.71 -0.88
N PHE A 364 -17.68 -3.81 -0.80
CA PHE A 364 -17.62 -2.73 0.20
C PHE A 364 -18.61 -1.58 -0.11
N LEU A 365 -19.19 -1.60 -1.31
CA LEU A 365 -20.44 -0.92 -1.66
C LEU A 365 -21.37 -1.97 -2.31
N GLU A 366 -22.60 -2.09 -1.81
CA GLU A 366 -23.60 -3.03 -2.37
C GLU A 366 -24.14 -2.55 -3.73
N GLN A 367 -24.12 -1.24 -3.95
CA GLN A 367 -24.54 -0.62 -5.19
C GLN A 367 -23.62 0.55 -5.51
N TYR A 368 -23.30 0.75 -6.78
CA TYR A 368 -22.52 1.88 -7.26
C TYR A 368 -22.95 2.25 -8.69
N ARG A 369 -23.30 3.51 -8.91
CA ARG A 369 -23.67 4.05 -10.22
C ARG A 369 -23.26 5.52 -10.33
N TYR A 370 -22.43 5.83 -11.31
CA TYR A 370 -22.12 7.20 -11.70
C TYR A 370 -22.93 7.63 -12.93
N MET A 371 -23.64 8.74 -12.83
CA MET A 371 -24.36 9.41 -13.91
C MET A 371 -23.50 10.56 -14.43
N ARG A 372 -23.07 10.46 -15.69
CA ARG A 372 -22.27 11.48 -16.39
C ARG A 372 -23.10 12.75 -16.68
N SER A 373 -22.53 13.66 -17.48
CA SER A 373 -23.23 14.83 -18.04
C SER A 373 -24.63 14.48 -18.56
N PRO A 374 -25.66 15.30 -18.30
CA PRO A 374 -25.62 16.59 -17.59
C PRO A 374 -25.66 16.49 -16.05
N HIS A 375 -25.77 15.29 -15.48
CA HIS A 375 -26.14 15.11 -14.07
C HIS A 375 -24.95 15.13 -13.09
N TYR A 376 -23.84 14.48 -13.44
CA TYR A 376 -22.64 14.36 -12.58
C TYR A 376 -22.94 13.83 -11.15
N LEU A 377 -23.88 12.89 -11.03
CA LEU A 377 -24.28 12.30 -9.74
C LEU A 377 -23.70 10.89 -9.57
N LEU A 378 -22.99 10.67 -8.47
CA LEU A 378 -22.64 9.33 -7.98
C LEU A 378 -23.72 8.90 -6.98
N ARG A 379 -24.34 7.75 -7.20
CA ARG A 379 -25.21 7.07 -6.23
C ARG A 379 -24.56 5.76 -5.80
N ALA A 380 -24.56 5.48 -4.52
CA ALA A 380 -24.03 4.23 -3.98
C ALA A 380 -24.78 3.81 -2.72
N LYS A 381 -24.69 2.53 -2.37
CA LYS A 381 -25.21 1.98 -1.12
C LYS A 381 -24.08 1.32 -0.35
N THR A 382 -23.96 1.64 0.93
CA THR A 382 -22.95 1.06 1.81
C THR A 382 -23.31 -0.37 2.23
N THR A 383 -22.32 -1.20 2.50
CA THR A 383 -22.53 -2.54 3.10
C THR A 383 -22.41 -2.49 4.62
N ARG A 384 -22.92 -3.54 5.28
CA ARG A 384 -22.78 -3.78 6.73
C ARG A 384 -21.77 -4.90 7.08
N LEU A 385 -20.95 -5.33 6.12
CA LEU A 385 -19.87 -6.28 6.36
C LEU A 385 -18.89 -5.73 7.41
N PRO A 386 -18.56 -6.48 8.49
CA PRO A 386 -17.65 -6.00 9.54
C PRO A 386 -16.28 -5.59 9.02
N THR A 387 -15.74 -6.32 8.03
CA THR A 387 -14.46 -6.00 7.37
C THR A 387 -14.49 -4.64 6.67
N ALA A 388 -15.60 -4.29 6.00
CA ALA A 388 -15.79 -2.97 5.40
C ALA A 388 -15.91 -1.88 6.47
N GLN A 389 -16.67 -2.12 7.54
CA GLN A 389 -16.82 -1.18 8.64
C GLN A 389 -15.49 -0.89 9.35
N ASN A 390 -14.69 -1.92 9.63
CA ASN A 390 -13.35 -1.81 10.21
C ASN A 390 -12.38 -1.06 9.28
N PHE A 391 -12.40 -1.39 7.97
CA PHE A 391 -11.61 -0.69 6.98
C PHE A 391 -11.91 0.81 6.97
N TYR A 392 -13.19 1.20 6.89
CA TYR A 392 -13.59 2.61 6.83
C TYR A 392 -13.45 3.37 8.16
N SER A 393 -13.54 2.69 9.32
CA SER A 393 -13.43 3.32 10.63
C SER A 393 -12.01 3.81 10.92
N GLY A 394 -10.99 2.99 10.64
CA GLY A 394 -9.58 3.29 10.90
C GLY A 394 -8.58 2.47 10.08
N GLN A 395 -8.83 1.17 9.90
CA GLN A 395 -7.83 0.17 9.47
C GLN A 395 -7.19 0.45 8.10
N TRP A 396 -7.84 1.23 7.22
CA TRP A 396 -7.22 1.67 5.97
C TRP A 396 -5.95 2.51 6.19
N LEU A 397 -5.90 3.33 7.25
CA LEU A 397 -4.79 4.24 7.50
C LEU A 397 -3.60 3.49 8.10
N GLU A 398 -3.85 2.54 9.00
CA GLU A 398 -2.86 1.61 9.55
C GLU A 398 -2.14 0.86 8.41
N ARG A 399 -2.91 0.27 7.50
CA ARG A 399 -2.41 -0.42 6.28
C ARG A 399 -1.61 0.51 5.38
N TYR A 400 -2.11 1.72 5.12
CA TYR A 400 -1.43 2.70 4.27
C TYR A 400 -0.11 3.18 4.89
N VAL A 401 -0.09 3.47 6.18
CA VAL A 401 1.13 3.86 6.92
C VAL A 401 2.16 2.74 6.87
N MET A 402 1.75 1.47 7.05
CA MET A 402 2.66 0.33 6.91
C MET A 402 3.30 0.28 5.52
N GLN A 403 2.51 0.39 4.45
CA GLN A 403 3.03 0.44 3.06
C GLN A 403 4.04 1.58 2.86
N GLN A 404 3.76 2.77 3.41
CA GLN A 404 4.68 3.90 3.32
C GLN A 404 5.98 3.67 4.11
N VAL A 405 5.93 2.93 5.22
CA VAL A 405 7.14 2.50 5.96
C VAL A 405 7.94 1.49 5.13
N GLU A 406 7.33 0.45 4.58
CA GLU A 406 8.03 -0.54 3.73
C GLU A 406 8.69 0.11 2.50
N GLU A 407 7.97 1.02 1.85
CA GLU A 407 8.46 1.77 0.70
C GLU A 407 9.64 2.67 1.08
N ALA A 408 9.59 3.33 2.24
CA ALA A 408 10.68 4.14 2.78
C ALA A 408 11.91 3.29 3.11
N ILE A 409 11.74 2.17 3.81
CA ILE A 409 12.85 1.24 4.13
C ILE A 409 13.48 0.69 2.85
N THR A 410 12.68 0.32 1.86
CA THR A 410 13.16 -0.13 0.54
C THR A 410 13.98 0.96 -0.16
N LYS A 411 13.48 2.20 -0.19
CA LYS A 411 14.20 3.35 -0.76
C LYS A 411 15.54 3.60 -0.04
N ILE A 412 15.59 3.47 1.28
CA ILE A 412 16.82 3.67 2.06
C ILE A 412 17.81 2.52 1.81
N ARG A 413 17.36 1.25 1.82
CA ARG A 413 18.18 0.05 1.55
C ARG A 413 18.87 0.17 0.19
N THR A 414 18.12 0.48 -0.86
CA THR A 414 18.64 0.68 -2.21
C THR A 414 19.61 1.86 -2.31
N ARG A 415 19.34 2.98 -1.63
CA ARG A 415 20.22 4.16 -1.67
C ARG A 415 21.51 3.98 -0.86
N ALA A 416 21.46 3.28 0.27
CA ALA A 416 22.60 3.06 1.14
C ALA A 416 23.52 1.93 0.65
N ASN A 417 23.03 1.07 -0.25
CA ASN A 417 23.67 -0.18 -0.68
C ASN A 417 24.17 -1.01 0.53
N ARG A 418 23.30 -1.11 1.54
CA ARG A 418 23.54 -1.82 2.80
C ARG A 418 22.31 -2.59 3.18
N GLU A 419 22.51 -3.72 3.83
CA GLU A 419 21.43 -4.43 4.50
C GLU A 419 20.86 -3.55 5.63
N ILE A 420 19.53 -3.57 5.75
CA ILE A 420 18.80 -2.86 6.81
C ILE A 420 17.88 -3.90 7.41
N SER A 421 18.12 -4.21 8.69
CA SER A 421 17.22 -5.07 9.45
C SER A 421 15.90 -4.33 9.64
N PHE A 422 14.80 -4.98 9.30
CA PHE A 422 13.45 -4.45 9.45
C PHE A 422 12.51 -5.55 9.92
N VAL A 423 11.86 -5.33 11.05
CA VAL A 423 10.81 -6.20 11.61
C VAL A 423 9.70 -5.31 12.17
N TYR A 424 8.46 -5.79 12.14
CA TYR A 424 7.30 -5.04 12.60
C TYR A 424 6.23 -5.94 13.22
N LEU A 425 5.34 -5.32 14.00
CA LEU A 425 4.07 -5.86 14.45
C LEU A 425 2.99 -4.78 14.20
N ALA A 426 1.96 -5.14 13.45
CA ALA A 426 0.75 -4.33 13.30
C ALA A 426 -0.30 -4.81 14.31
N ASN A 427 -0.98 -3.86 14.96
CA ASN A 427 -2.09 -4.10 15.88
C ASN A 427 -1.83 -5.11 17.04
N PRO A 428 -0.60 -5.28 17.61
CA PRO A 428 -0.44 -6.16 18.77
C PRO A 428 -1.25 -5.66 19.96
N GLN A 429 -2.04 -6.57 20.54
CA GLN A 429 -2.70 -6.37 21.82
C GLN A 429 -1.67 -6.56 22.93
N ILE A 430 -1.55 -5.59 23.82
CA ILE A 430 -0.54 -5.52 24.86
C ILE A 430 -1.14 -5.35 26.26
N ILE A 431 -0.38 -5.77 27.27
CA ILE A 431 -0.64 -5.49 28.68
C ILE A 431 0.49 -4.58 29.17
N LEU A 432 0.13 -3.39 29.65
CA LEU A 432 1.04 -2.40 30.22
C LEU A 432 1.48 -2.80 31.64
N PRO A 433 2.56 -2.23 32.20
CA PRO A 433 3.07 -2.57 33.54
C PRO A 433 2.05 -2.47 34.68
N GLY A 434 1.00 -1.64 34.53
CA GLY A 434 -0.11 -1.53 35.48
C GLY A 434 -1.25 -2.53 35.27
N GLY A 435 -1.09 -3.55 34.43
CA GLY A 435 -2.12 -4.54 34.09
C GLY A 435 -3.22 -4.04 33.13
N GLN A 436 -3.12 -2.80 32.64
CA GLN A 436 -4.05 -2.24 31.67
C GLN A 436 -3.83 -2.84 30.28
N GLU A 437 -4.92 -3.24 29.61
CA GLU A 437 -4.87 -3.67 28.22
C GLU A 437 -4.83 -2.46 27.28
N GLY A 438 -4.11 -2.61 26.17
CA GLY A 438 -4.02 -1.62 25.11
C GLY A 438 -3.66 -2.26 23.77
N GLU A 439 -3.69 -1.46 22.71
CA GLU A 439 -3.29 -1.82 21.37
C GLU A 439 -2.23 -0.82 20.89
N LEU A 440 -1.30 -1.27 20.06
CA LEU A 440 -0.39 -0.41 19.32
C LEU A 440 -0.74 -0.54 17.83
N ASP A 441 -1.10 0.53 17.15
CA ASP A 441 -1.46 0.46 15.72
C ASP A 441 -0.30 -0.13 14.89
N LEU A 442 0.91 0.40 15.03
CA LEU A 442 2.11 -0.12 14.37
C LEU A 442 3.37 0.10 15.20
N ILE A 443 4.08 -0.98 15.55
CA ILE A 443 5.42 -0.93 16.15
C ILE A 443 6.42 -1.66 15.25
N PHE A 444 7.57 -1.04 14.97
CA PHE A 444 8.61 -1.62 14.13
C PHE A 444 10.01 -1.25 14.61
N GLN A 445 10.99 -1.96 14.08
CA GLN A 445 12.40 -1.78 14.36
C GLN A 445 13.16 -1.63 13.05
N VAL A 446 14.07 -0.66 12.99
CA VAL A 446 15.01 -0.44 11.88
C VAL A 446 16.41 -0.48 12.45
N ASN A 447 17.18 -1.51 12.07
CA ASN A 447 18.44 -1.86 12.73
C ASN A 447 18.24 -1.99 14.25
N ASP A 448 18.83 -1.13 15.08
CA ASP A 448 18.71 -1.17 16.55
C ASP A 448 17.71 -0.13 17.11
N THR A 449 17.05 0.65 16.25
CA THR A 449 16.11 1.71 16.65
C THR A 449 14.67 1.23 16.52
N PHE A 450 13.89 1.41 17.57
CA PHE A 450 12.47 1.09 17.61
C PHE A 450 11.62 2.33 17.38
N TYR A 451 10.51 2.14 16.65
CA TYR A 451 9.55 3.16 16.27
C TYR A 451 8.15 2.64 16.58
N TRP A 452 7.30 3.51 17.12
CA TRP A 452 5.87 3.29 17.25
C TRP A 452 5.15 4.41 16.50
N VAL A 453 4.14 4.04 15.72
CA VAL A 453 3.25 4.95 15.03
C VAL A 453 1.83 4.66 15.49
N GLU A 454 1.17 5.69 16.00
CA GLU A 454 -0.27 5.72 16.23
C GLU A 454 -0.93 6.41 15.04
N THR A 455 -2.06 5.89 14.57
CA THR A 455 -2.82 6.42 13.44
C THR A 455 -4.18 6.93 13.90
N LYS A 456 -4.69 8.00 13.27
CA LYS A 456 -6.02 8.55 13.55
C LYS A 456 -6.64 9.08 12.26
N THR A 457 -7.87 8.64 11.96
CA THR A 457 -8.66 9.13 10.81
C THR A 457 -9.66 10.25 11.18
N GLY A 458 -9.65 10.67 12.46
CA GLY A 458 -10.44 11.77 13.02
C GLY A 458 -9.54 12.85 13.63
N ASP A 459 -10.11 13.70 14.48
CA ASP A 459 -9.32 14.71 15.22
C ASP A 459 -8.36 14.02 16.19
N TYR A 460 -7.09 14.39 16.14
CA TYR A 460 -6.00 13.76 16.89
C TYR A 460 -5.58 14.59 18.11
N GLN A 461 -5.96 15.87 18.20
CA GLN A 461 -5.39 16.81 19.19
C GLN A 461 -5.62 16.36 20.64
N GLN A 462 -6.81 15.82 20.92
CA GLN A 462 -7.21 15.33 22.24
C GLN A 462 -6.44 14.08 22.69
N HIS A 463 -5.78 13.38 21.75
CA HIS A 463 -5.07 12.13 22.03
C HIS A 463 -3.56 12.33 22.24
N ILE A 464 -2.97 13.45 21.83
CA ILE A 464 -1.52 13.71 21.92
C ILE A 464 -1.00 13.51 23.36
N SER A 465 -1.73 14.03 24.36
CA SER A 465 -1.35 13.93 25.78
C SER A 465 -1.29 12.50 26.32
N LYS A 466 -1.91 11.52 25.64
CA LYS A 466 -1.83 10.09 26.00
C LYS A 466 -0.52 9.44 25.54
N TYR A 467 0.14 10.01 24.54
CA TYR A 467 1.32 9.44 23.87
C TYR A 467 2.63 10.22 24.13
N ALA A 468 2.55 11.33 24.85
CA ALA A 468 3.68 12.22 25.15
C ALA A 468 4.25 12.06 26.58
N ALA A 469 3.75 11.09 27.34
CA ALA A 469 4.16 10.74 28.71
C ALA A 469 4.69 9.30 28.76
#